data_AF-A0A7W0P1E1-F1
#
_entry.id   AF-A0A7W0P1E1-F1
#
_cell.length_a   1.000
_cell.length_b   1.000
_cell.length_c   1.000
_cell.angle_alpha   90.00
_cell.angle_beta   90.00
_cell.angle_gamma   90.00
#
_symmetry.space_group_name_H-M   'P 1'
#
loop_
_entity.id
_entity.type
_entity.pdbx_description
1 polymer ?
#
loop_
_entity_poly.entity_id
_entity_poly.type
_entity_poly.pdbx_seq_one_letter_code
_entity_poly.pdbx_strand_id
1 'polypeptide(L)'
;MTLRRAVGLAALFSGTALLLNLIVRVALPVGLIGTAGVLGGVLLVRLFRSDPEARQLEWNVTKAGLLTGLVATFAYDVARWGLSLLDPSPFQPFETLKVFGALLLGDAASVSARLIAGAILHLVNGTCFGMAYAALVGRQGRRSVSSAAVTGISWGLFLKPSSSPSIRIGSGSSPSASS
;
A
#
# COMPACT_ATOMS: atom_id res chain seq x y z
N MET A 1 3.35 11.20 16.50
CA MET A 1 3.23 10.20 15.41
C MET A 1 4.64 9.85 14.94
N THR A 2 5.02 8.57 14.86
CA THR A 2 6.38 8.20 14.41
C THR A 2 6.54 8.47 12.92
N LEU A 3 7.73 8.87 12.47
CA LEU A 3 8.04 9.21 11.08
C LEU A 3 7.69 8.07 10.11
N ARG A 4 7.94 6.83 10.54
CA ARG A 4 7.46 5.61 9.85
C ARG A 4 5.94 5.61 9.57
N ARG A 5 5.10 6.00 10.53
CA ARG A 5 3.64 6.08 10.32
C ARG A 5 3.29 7.20 9.35
N ALA A 6 4.03 8.31 9.36
CA ALA A 6 3.85 9.41 8.41
C ALA A 6 4.11 8.97 6.98
N VAL A 7 5.21 8.24 6.73
CA VAL A 7 5.50 7.65 5.41
C VAL A 7 4.37 6.69 4.98
N GLY A 8 3.90 5.85 5.89
CA GLY A 8 2.82 4.90 5.58
C GLY A 8 1.49 5.58 5.23
N LEU A 9 1.10 6.61 5.98
CA LEU A 9 -0.12 7.38 5.68
C LEU A 9 0.02 8.23 4.42
N ALA A 10 1.19 8.84 4.20
CA ALA A 10 1.47 9.60 2.98
C ALA A 10 1.40 8.72 1.73
N ALA A 11 1.86 7.46 1.82
CA ALA A 11 1.77 6.52 0.71
C ALA A 11 0.32 6.11 0.39
N LEU A 12 -0.60 6.10 1.36
CA LEU A 12 -2.03 5.86 1.09
C LEU A 12 -2.70 7.00 0.30
N PHE A 13 -2.06 8.17 0.21
CA PHE A 13 -2.63 9.35 -0.42
C PHE A 13 -2.79 9.18 -1.95
N SER A 14 -1.97 8.34 -2.60
CA SER A 14 -2.11 8.06 -4.04
C SER A 14 -3.42 7.29 -4.36
N GLY A 15 -3.75 6.29 -3.53
CA GLY A 15 -5.02 5.58 -3.61
C GLY A 15 -6.21 6.46 -3.22
N THR A 16 -6.01 7.33 -2.22
CA THR A 16 -7.04 8.31 -1.80
C THR A 16 -7.33 9.32 -2.91
N ALA A 17 -6.31 9.82 -3.60
CA ALA A 17 -6.46 10.72 -4.75
C ALA A 17 -7.26 10.07 -5.88
N LEU A 18 -7.04 8.78 -6.16
CA LEU A 18 -7.83 8.03 -7.13
C LEU A 18 -9.29 7.90 -6.70
N LEU A 19 -9.55 7.57 -5.42
CA LEU A 19 -10.92 7.51 -4.88
C LEU A 19 -11.63 8.86 -4.92
N LEU A 20 -10.95 9.95 -4.58
CA LEU A 20 -11.50 11.30 -4.64
C LEU A 20 -11.81 11.75 -6.07
N ASN A 21 -10.99 11.35 -7.05
CA ASN A 21 -11.32 11.56 -8.46
C ASN A 21 -12.56 10.76 -8.87
N LEU A 22 -12.68 9.51 -8.42
CA LEU A 22 -13.83 8.66 -8.76
C LEU A 22 -15.14 9.17 -8.13
N ILE A 23 -15.10 9.60 -6.87
CA ILE A 23 -16.30 9.97 -6.09
C ILE A 23 -16.65 11.45 -6.24
N VAL A 24 -15.65 12.33 -6.13
CA VAL A 24 -15.84 13.79 -6.02
C VAL A 24 -15.44 14.50 -7.33
N ARG A 25 -14.99 13.76 -8.36
CA ARG A 25 -14.55 14.29 -9.66
C ARG A 25 -13.45 15.35 -9.58
N VAL A 26 -12.67 15.36 -8.49
CA VAL A 26 -11.48 16.20 -8.38
C VAL A 26 -10.47 15.76 -9.43
N ALA A 27 -9.85 16.70 -10.13
CA ALA A 27 -8.86 16.38 -11.16
C ALA A 27 -7.71 15.52 -10.59
N LEU A 28 -7.51 14.33 -11.16
CA LEU A 28 -6.50 13.35 -10.73
C LEU A 28 -5.08 13.95 -10.62
N PRO A 29 -4.63 14.84 -11.55
CA PRO A 29 -3.32 15.49 -11.43
C PRO A 29 -3.15 16.30 -10.14
N VAL A 30 -4.21 16.96 -9.66
CA VAL A 30 -4.17 17.75 -8.41
C VAL A 30 -3.96 16.83 -7.21
N GLY A 31 -4.66 15.70 -7.18
CA GLY A 31 -4.48 14.69 -6.14
C GLY A 31 -3.07 14.07 -6.13
N LEU A 32 -2.47 13.87 -7.31
CA LEU A 32 -1.11 13.36 -7.44
C LEU A 32 -0.05 14.39 -7.05
N ILE A 33 -0.22 15.67 -7.41
CA ILE A 33 0.66 16.75 -6.94
C ILE A 33 0.61 16.85 -5.41
N GLY A 34 -0.59 16.77 -4.82
CA GLY A 34 -0.75 16.68 -3.37
C GLY A 34 -0.01 15.47 -2.77
N THR A 35 -0.16 14.29 -3.37
CA THR A 35 0.55 13.07 -2.97
C THR A 35 2.06 13.27 -2.98
N ALA A 36 2.60 13.76 -4.10
CA ALA A 36 4.03 13.97 -4.30
C ALA A 36 4.58 15.03 -3.34
N GLY A 37 3.82 16.10 -3.11
CA GLY A 37 4.16 17.14 -2.13
C GLY A 37 4.21 16.61 -0.70
N VAL A 38 3.25 15.78 -0.29
CA VAL A 38 3.24 15.17 1.05
C VAL A 38 4.40 14.16 1.19
N LEU A 39 4.61 13.27 0.22
CA LEU A 39 5.72 12.32 0.24
C LEU A 39 7.08 13.05 0.25
N GLY A 40 7.24 14.06 -0.60
CA GLY A 40 8.43 14.91 -0.66
C GLY A 40 8.68 15.64 0.66
N GLY A 41 7.63 16.24 1.25
CA GLY A 41 7.71 16.88 2.57
C GLY A 41 8.13 15.92 3.67
N VAL A 42 7.56 14.70 3.70
CA VAL A 42 7.94 13.67 4.67
C VAL A 42 9.40 13.23 4.48
N LEU A 43 9.85 13.06 3.24
CA LEU A 43 11.26 12.74 2.93
C LEU A 43 12.22 13.87 3.33
N LEU A 44 11.85 15.13 3.07
CA LEU A 44 12.64 16.28 3.48
C LEU A 44 12.75 16.36 5.00
N VAL A 45 11.64 16.30 5.73
CA VAL A 45 11.63 16.28 7.20
C VAL A 45 12.52 15.16 7.74
N ARG A 46 12.54 14.01 7.07
CA ARG A 46 13.36 12.85 7.42
C ARG A 46 14.86 13.08 7.22
N LEU A 47 15.25 13.75 6.15
CA LEU A 47 16.65 14.15 5.90
C LEU A 47 17.16 15.11 6.99
N PHE A 48 16.30 16.00 7.47
CA PHE A 48 16.70 17.02 8.45
C PHE A 48 16.59 16.61 9.93
N ARG A 49 15.85 15.53 10.27
CA ARG A 49 15.56 15.19 11.68
C ARG A 49 16.20 13.92 12.24
N SER A 50 16.76 13.04 11.42
CA SER A 50 16.96 11.65 11.86
C SER A 50 18.40 11.36 12.31
N ASP A 51 18.55 10.77 13.49
CA ASP A 51 19.70 9.97 13.94
C ASP A 51 20.10 8.95 12.82
N PRO A 52 21.40 8.81 12.47
CA PRO A 52 21.87 7.86 11.46
C PRO A 52 21.33 6.44 11.61
N GLU A 53 21.23 5.90 12.83
CA GLU A 53 20.75 4.52 13.06
C GLU A 53 19.26 4.38 12.76
N ALA A 54 18.45 5.33 13.24
CA ALA A 54 17.02 5.38 12.97
C ALA A 54 16.75 5.51 11.46
N ARG A 55 17.55 6.32 10.75
CA ARG A 55 17.45 6.51 9.30
C ARG A 55 17.65 5.22 8.53
N GLN A 56 18.64 4.40 8.93
CA GLN A 56 18.96 3.13 8.27
C GLN A 56 17.84 2.10 8.44
N LEU A 57 17.30 1.97 9.67
CA LEU A 57 16.18 1.05 9.92
C LEU A 57 14.96 1.42 9.07
N GLU A 58 14.63 2.70 9.02
CA GLU A 58 13.49 3.16 8.23
C GLU A 58 13.74 3.05 6.72
N TRP A 59 14.98 3.18 6.25
CA TRP A 59 15.37 2.99 4.86
C TRP A 59 15.15 1.54 4.43
N ASN A 60 15.55 0.60 5.28
CA ASN A 60 15.29 -0.82 5.05
C ASN A 60 13.79 -1.12 4.97
N VAL A 61 12.97 -0.50 5.82
CA VAL A 61 11.50 -0.63 5.75
C VAL A 61 10.94 -0.05 4.46
N THR A 62 11.44 1.12 4.03
CA THR A 62 11.01 1.79 2.79
C THR A 62 11.34 0.92 1.57
N LYS A 63 12.58 0.43 1.49
CA LYS A 63 13.04 -0.50 0.44
C LYS A 63 12.23 -1.79 0.40
N ALA A 64 12.04 -2.42 1.56
CA ALA A 64 11.25 -3.65 1.65
C ALA A 64 9.80 -3.43 1.19
N GLY A 65 9.20 -2.30 1.58
CA GLY A 65 7.85 -1.92 1.15
C GLY A 65 7.76 -1.67 -0.36
N LEU A 66 8.74 -0.97 -0.94
CA LEU A 66 8.82 -0.74 -2.38
C LEU A 66 8.93 -2.06 -3.16
N LEU A 67 9.86 -2.94 -2.77
CA LEU A 67 10.03 -4.26 -3.40
C LEU A 67 8.77 -5.12 -3.26
N THR A 68 8.17 -5.14 -2.07
CA THR A 68 6.93 -5.88 -1.83
C THR A 68 5.79 -5.33 -2.67
N GLY A 69 5.69 -4.00 -2.82
CA GLY A 69 4.70 -3.36 -3.67
C GLY A 69 4.88 -3.71 -5.15
N LEU A 70 6.11 -3.73 -5.66
CA LEU A 70 6.41 -4.18 -7.02
C LEU A 70 5.97 -5.64 -7.25
N VAL A 71 6.39 -6.54 -6.35
CA VAL A 71 6.04 -7.96 -6.43
C VAL A 71 4.53 -8.16 -6.33
N ALA A 72 3.87 -7.46 -5.42
CA ALA A 72 2.42 -7.55 -5.25
C ALA A 72 1.66 -7.03 -6.48
N THR A 73 2.14 -5.94 -7.09
CA THR A 73 1.55 -5.37 -8.32
C THR A 73 1.65 -6.38 -9.46
N PHE A 74 2.83 -6.96 -9.65
CA PHE A 74 3.04 -7.97 -10.67
C PHE A 74 2.19 -9.23 -10.43
N ALA A 75 2.15 -9.72 -9.18
CA ALA A 75 1.34 -10.87 -8.81
C ALA A 75 -0.17 -10.60 -9.03
N TYR A 76 -0.63 -9.38 -8.72
CA TYR A 76 -1.99 -8.95 -8.99
C TYR A 76 -2.30 -8.95 -10.50
N ASP A 77 -1.41 -8.43 -11.33
CA ASP A 77 -1.59 -8.40 -12.78
C ASP A 77 -1.61 -9.80 -13.39
N VAL A 78 -0.72 -10.70 -12.94
CA VAL A 78 -0.72 -12.11 -13.34
C VAL A 78 -2.01 -12.81 -12.94
N ALA A 79 -2.47 -12.61 -11.69
CA ALA A 79 -3.73 -13.20 -11.22
C ALA A 79 -4.92 -12.66 -12.03
N ARG A 80 -4.95 -11.35 -12.30
CA ARG A 80 -6.00 -10.70 -13.09
C ARG A 80 -6.04 -11.22 -14.52
N TRP A 81 -4.87 -11.38 -15.15
CA TRP A 81 -4.76 -12.00 -16.47
C TRP A 81 -5.22 -13.45 -16.44
N GLY A 82 -4.76 -14.26 -15.50
CA GLY A 82 -5.18 -15.65 -15.35
C GLY A 82 -6.70 -15.80 -15.18
N LEU A 83 -7.32 -14.94 -14.36
CA LEU A 83 -8.78 -14.91 -14.20
C LEU A 83 -9.50 -14.54 -15.49
N SER A 84 -8.96 -13.62 -16.29
CA SER A 84 -9.57 -13.25 -17.57
C SER A 84 -9.58 -14.39 -18.60
N LEU A 85 -8.64 -15.34 -18.49
CA LEU A 85 -8.62 -16.53 -19.36
C LEU A 85 -9.75 -17.52 -19.03
N LEU A 86 -10.31 -17.43 -17.81
CA LEU A 86 -11.41 -18.27 -17.34
C LEU A 86 -12.77 -17.61 -17.52
N ASP A 87 -12.80 -16.31 -17.82
CA ASP A 87 -14.02 -15.54 -18.00
C ASP A 87 -14.43 -15.55 -19.49
N PRO A 88 -15.59 -16.11 -19.86
CA PRO A 88 -16.07 -16.11 -21.24
C PRO A 88 -16.54 -14.73 -21.73
N SER A 89 -16.59 -13.72 -20.85
CA SER A 89 -16.98 -12.36 -21.22
C SER A 89 -15.88 -11.67 -22.04
N PRO A 90 -16.20 -10.63 -22.84
CA PRO A 90 -15.20 -9.85 -23.59
C PRO A 90 -14.36 -8.93 -22.66
N PHE A 91 -14.19 -9.30 -21.39
CA PHE A 91 -13.48 -8.51 -20.40
C PHE A 91 -12.01 -8.38 -20.76
N GLN A 92 -11.57 -7.14 -20.99
CA GLN A 92 -10.16 -6.83 -21.18
C GLN A 92 -9.53 -6.47 -19.83
N PRO A 93 -8.68 -7.34 -19.24
CA PRO A 93 -8.17 -7.17 -17.88
C PRO A 93 -7.35 -5.88 -17.71
N PHE A 94 -6.75 -5.35 -18.76
CA PHE A 94 -5.90 -4.16 -18.64
C PHE A 94 -6.57 -2.87 -19.12
N GLU A 95 -7.88 -2.87 -19.40
CA GLU A 95 -8.56 -1.64 -19.82
C GLU A 95 -8.58 -0.56 -18.75
N THR A 96 -8.51 -0.96 -17.48
CA THR A 96 -8.38 -0.01 -16.37
C THR A 96 -7.13 0.87 -16.50
N LEU A 97 -6.05 0.39 -17.13
CA LEU A 97 -4.87 1.22 -17.39
C LEU A 97 -5.19 2.35 -18.37
N LYS A 98 -5.98 2.09 -19.42
CA LYS A 98 -6.40 3.15 -20.35
C LYS A 98 -7.30 4.17 -19.67
N VAL A 99 -8.19 3.70 -18.79
CA VAL A 99 -9.05 4.58 -17.98
C VAL A 99 -8.21 5.48 -17.08
N PHE A 100 -7.24 4.94 -16.34
CA PHE A 100 -6.32 5.72 -15.52
C PHE A 100 -5.54 6.76 -16.34
N GLY A 101 -5.07 6.37 -17.53
CA GLY A 101 -4.42 7.28 -18.46
C GLY A 101 -5.33 8.40 -18.96
N ALA A 102 -6.58 8.08 -19.28
CA ALA A 102 -7.58 9.07 -19.69
C ALA A 102 -7.87 10.07 -18.57
N LEU A 103 -7.95 9.61 -17.32
CA LEU A 103 -8.12 10.48 -16.15
C LEU A 103 -6.92 11.43 -15.93
N LEU A 104 -5.73 11.04 -16.42
CA LEU A 104 -4.51 11.84 -16.32
C LEU A 104 -4.31 12.82 -17.48
N LEU A 105 -4.47 12.31 -18.71
CA LEU A 105 -4.09 13.02 -19.94
C LEU A 105 -5.29 13.54 -20.73
N GLY A 106 -6.51 13.15 -20.35
CA GLY A 106 -7.74 13.40 -21.10
C GLY A 106 -7.99 12.39 -22.22
N ASP A 107 -9.23 12.37 -22.73
CA ASP A 107 -9.66 11.43 -23.78
C ASP A 107 -9.04 11.71 -25.15
N ALA A 108 -8.60 12.95 -25.39
CA ALA A 108 -7.94 13.35 -26.63
C ALA A 108 -6.51 12.79 -26.78
N ALA A 109 -5.92 12.25 -25.70
CA ALA A 109 -4.60 11.65 -25.75
C ALA A 109 -4.61 10.32 -26.52
N SER A 110 -3.50 10.02 -27.20
CA SER A 110 -3.35 8.77 -27.93
C SER A 110 -3.51 7.56 -27.00
N VAL A 111 -3.97 6.44 -27.55
CA VAL A 111 -4.19 5.19 -26.79
C VAL A 111 -2.90 4.76 -26.07
N SER A 112 -1.75 4.83 -26.75
CA SER A 112 -0.45 4.48 -26.18
C SER A 112 -0.05 5.41 -25.03
N ALA A 113 -0.27 6.72 -25.16
CA ALA A 113 0.03 7.66 -24.09
C ALA A 113 -0.82 7.39 -22.83
N ARG A 114 -2.12 7.10 -23.02
CA ARG A 114 -3.01 6.72 -21.91
C ARG A 114 -2.58 5.40 -21.26
N LEU A 115 -2.23 4.39 -22.05
CA LEU A 115 -1.70 3.13 -21.51
C LEU A 115 -0.45 3.34 -20.65
N ILE A 116 0.52 4.11 -21.14
CA ILE A 116 1.77 4.40 -20.42
C ILE A 116 1.47 5.17 -19.12
N ALA A 117 0.68 6.24 -19.20
CA ALA A 117 0.33 7.04 -18.03
C ALA A 117 -0.43 6.23 -16.96
N GLY A 118 -1.39 5.41 -17.38
CA GLY A 118 -2.11 4.53 -16.48
C GLY A 118 -1.26 3.43 -15.88
N ALA A 119 -0.33 2.85 -16.65
CA ALA A 119 0.63 1.87 -16.14
C ALA A 119 1.58 2.48 -15.09
N ILE A 120 2.07 3.71 -15.33
CA ILE A 120 2.87 4.45 -14.35
C ILE A 120 2.04 4.67 -13.07
N LEU A 121 0.80 5.13 -13.19
CA LEU A 121 -0.06 5.35 -12.03
C LEU A 121 -0.33 4.05 -11.25
N HIS A 122 -0.61 2.96 -11.95
CA HIS A 122 -0.82 1.63 -11.35
C HIS A 122 0.42 1.17 -10.56
N LEU A 123 1.60 1.32 -11.15
CA LEU A 123 2.87 0.97 -10.51
C LEU A 123 3.16 1.85 -9.28
N VAL A 124 2.94 3.16 -9.39
CA VAL A 124 3.09 4.11 -8.27
C VAL A 124 2.11 3.76 -7.14
N ASN A 125 0.86 3.45 -7.47
CA ASN A 125 -0.12 3.03 -6.48
C ASN A 125 0.29 1.74 -5.78
N GLY A 126 0.66 0.70 -6.53
CA GLY A 126 1.06 -0.58 -5.95
C GLY A 126 2.30 -0.48 -5.05
N THR A 127 3.31 0.30 -5.46
CA THR A 127 4.49 0.57 -4.63
C THR A 127 4.17 1.37 -3.38
N CYS A 128 3.29 2.37 -3.47
CA CYS A 128 2.82 3.13 -2.32
C CYS A 128 2.02 2.25 -1.34
N PHE A 129 1.16 1.36 -1.84
CA PHE A 129 0.46 0.37 -0.99
C PHE A 129 1.44 -0.59 -0.29
N GLY A 130 2.48 -1.05 -0.98
CA GLY A 130 3.54 -1.88 -0.39
C GLY A 130 4.32 -1.14 0.71
N MET A 131 4.65 0.14 0.47
CA MET A 131 5.27 1.01 1.47
C MET A 131 4.37 1.23 2.69
N ALA A 132 3.08 1.50 2.48
CA ALA A 132 2.09 1.64 3.56
C ALA A 132 1.99 0.35 4.37
N TYR A 133 1.88 -0.80 3.71
CA TYR A 133 1.84 -2.11 4.35
C TYR A 133 3.09 -2.35 5.21
N ALA A 134 4.30 -2.19 4.66
CA ALA A 134 5.54 -2.40 5.38
C ALA A 134 5.70 -1.44 6.59
N ALA A 135 5.26 -0.20 6.42
CA ALA A 135 5.33 0.82 7.46
C ALA A 135 4.31 0.58 8.60
N LEU A 136 3.07 0.22 8.28
CA LEU A 136 1.96 0.19 9.24
C LEU A 136 1.73 -1.20 9.83
N VAL A 137 1.86 -2.25 9.02
CA VAL A 137 1.39 -3.61 9.35
C VAL A 137 2.51 -4.66 9.26
N GLY A 138 3.59 -4.34 8.55
CA GLY A 138 4.68 -5.26 8.24
C GLY A 138 5.47 -5.79 9.45
N ARG A 139 5.16 -5.40 10.69
CA ARG A 139 5.71 -6.07 11.90
C ARG A 139 4.93 -7.33 12.24
N GLN A 140 3.60 -7.35 12.05
CA GLN A 140 2.77 -8.51 12.34
C GLN A 140 3.05 -9.67 11.38
N GLY A 141 3.26 -9.39 10.09
CA GLY A 141 3.53 -10.42 9.07
C GLY A 141 4.95 -10.99 9.07
N ARG A 142 5.89 -10.44 9.86
CA ARG A 142 7.30 -10.88 9.87
C ARG A 142 7.56 -12.23 10.56
N ARG A 143 6.56 -12.79 11.24
CA ARG A 143 6.74 -14.00 12.07
C ARG A 143 6.80 -15.28 11.24
N SER A 144 6.06 -15.34 10.14
CA SER A 144 6.04 -16.46 9.19
C SER A 144 5.44 -16.04 7.85
N VAL A 145 5.73 -16.80 6.78
CA VAL A 145 5.15 -16.58 5.45
C VAL A 145 3.62 -16.60 5.48
N SER A 146 3.02 -17.54 6.21
CA SER A 146 1.57 -17.62 6.38
C SER A 146 1.01 -16.40 7.10
N SER A 147 1.71 -15.89 8.12
CA SER A 147 1.29 -14.66 8.81
C SER A 147 1.36 -13.45 7.89
N ALA A 148 2.39 -13.36 7.04
CA ALA A 148 2.53 -12.32 6.04
C ALA A 148 1.41 -12.37 5.00
N ALA A 149 1.06 -13.56 4.54
CA ALA A 149 -0.03 -13.78 3.59
C ALA A 149 -1.37 -13.36 4.20
N VAL A 150 -1.69 -13.82 5.41
CA VAL A 150 -2.95 -13.46 6.10
C VAL A 150 -3.03 -11.96 6.36
N THR A 151 -1.95 -11.33 6.85
CA THR A 151 -1.95 -9.88 7.07
C THR A 151 -2.02 -9.10 5.77
N GLY A 152 -1.39 -9.58 4.69
CA GLY A 152 -1.45 -8.98 3.36
C GLY A 152 -2.83 -9.06 2.75
N ILE A 153 -3.48 -10.23 2.80
CA ILE A 153 -4.86 -10.43 2.35
C ILE A 153 -5.82 -9.56 3.18
N SER A 154 -5.69 -9.59 4.50
CA SER A 154 -6.51 -8.77 5.39
C SER A 154 -6.34 -7.28 5.06
N TRP A 155 -5.11 -6.83 4.83
CA TRP A 155 -4.80 -5.46 4.42
C TRP A 155 -5.45 -5.09 3.07
N GLY A 156 -5.31 -5.96 2.06
CA GLY A 156 -5.91 -5.74 0.74
C GLY A 156 -7.44 -5.74 0.75
N LEU A 157 -8.05 -6.48 1.67
CA LEU A 157 -9.51 -6.54 1.86
C LEU A 157 -10.03 -5.53 2.89
N PHE A 158 -9.16 -4.66 3.43
CA PHE A 158 -9.50 -3.73 4.52
C PHE A 158 -10.06 -4.41 5.79
N LEU A 159 -9.65 -5.66 6.04
CA LEU A 159 -10.02 -6.45 7.21
C LEU A 159 -8.99 -6.31 8.34
N LYS A 160 -9.47 -6.44 9.58
CA LYS A 160 -8.60 -6.50 10.77
C LYS A 160 -7.94 -7.89 10.86
N PRO A 161 -6.60 -8.01 10.91
CA PRO A 161 -5.95 -9.30 11.11
C PRO A 161 -6.33 -9.90 12.48
N SER A 162 -6.73 -11.17 12.51
CA SER A 162 -7.25 -11.86 13.69
C SER A 162 -6.20 -12.19 14.77
N SER A 163 -4.91 -11.95 14.51
CA SER A 163 -3.82 -12.23 15.46
C SER A 163 -3.64 -11.12 16.51
N SER A 164 -4.71 -10.82 17.26
CA SER A 164 -4.54 -10.23 18.58
C SER A 164 -4.16 -11.38 19.53
N PRO A 165 -2.99 -11.35 20.19
CA PRO A 165 -2.69 -12.35 21.20
C PRO A 165 -3.77 -12.25 22.27
N SER A 166 -4.50 -13.34 22.48
CA SER A 166 -5.38 -13.50 23.64
C SER A 166 -4.53 -13.20 24.87
N ILE A 167 -4.84 -12.12 25.58
CA ILE A 167 -4.32 -11.90 26.92
C ILE A 167 -4.82 -13.11 27.73
N ARG A 168 -3.96 -14.11 27.95
CA ARG A 168 -4.18 -15.07 29.03
C ARG A 168 -4.09 -14.24 30.29
N ILE A 169 -5.23 -13.85 30.82
CA ILE A 169 -5.33 -13.44 32.22
C ILE A 169 -4.97 -14.69 32.99
N GLY A 170 -3.72 -14.76 33.45
CA GLY A 170 -3.28 -15.79 34.36
C GLY A 170 -4.20 -15.75 35.57
N SER A 171 -4.93 -16.84 35.81
CA SER A 171 -5.53 -17.10 37.10
C SER A 171 -4.38 -17.10 38.11
N GLY A 172 -4.25 -16.02 38.87
CA GLY A 172 -3.31 -15.91 39.96
C GLY A 172 -3.59 -17.03 40.95
N SER A 173 -2.66 -17.99 41.03
CA SER A 173 -2.51 -18.84 42.19
C SER A 173 -2.23 -17.93 43.39
N SER A 174 -3.20 -17.83 44.30
CA SER A 174 -2.98 -17.17 45.59
C SER A 174 -2.01 -18.01 46.42
N PRO A 175 -0.97 -17.42 47.04
CA PRO A 175 -0.09 -18.13 47.94
C PRO A 175 -0.70 -18.23 49.36
N SER A 176 -0.37 -19.36 49.99
CA SER A 176 -0.28 -19.63 51.44
C SER A 176 -1.55 -19.62 52.31
N ALA A 177 -1.75 -20.72 53.03
CA ALA A 177 -1.64 -20.68 54.49
C ALA A 177 -1.19 -22.05 55.01
N SER A 178 0.05 -22.09 55.50
CA SER A 178 0.53 -23.09 56.45
C SER A 178 -0.12 -22.85 57.81
N SER A 179 -0.71 -23.89 58.40
CA SER A 179 -0.87 -24.11 59.84
C SER A 179 -1.04 -25.60 60.06
#